data_AF-A0A7C4ZTM9-F1
#
_entry.id   AF-A0A7C4ZTM9-F1
#
_cell.length_a   1.000
_cell.length_b   1.000
_cell.length_c   1.000
_cell.angle_alpha   90.00
_cell.angle_beta   90.00
_cell.angle_gamma   90.00
#
_symmetry.space_group_name_H-M   'P 1'
#
loop_
_entity.id
_entity.type
_entity.pdbx_description
1 polymer ?
#
loop_
_entity_poly.entity_id
_entity_poly.type
_entity_poly.pdbx_seq_one_letter_code
_entity_poly.pdbx_strand_id
1 'polypeptide(L)'
;MKCACCGKRVRENEAYVGDNGTYYEGKFLCETCYFEDEPCAIVYYKGDDQPYAISHTRNETEGDFTVQWHSTDPWRGYYETKSDGYALVNTAEVLAYHESEKMLKEFDERIRELFDEHNIDYARVFARSSNVFYQNYDLYVKKEQALIASLLVEKAKAEVDYNNPKWYKNIVFYEEALNKLAELFPERQIKTDYDAAKLIEELGNDAVNELQKRLKEGKHES
;
A
#
# COMPACT_ATOMS: atom_id res chain seq x y z
N MET A 1 -22.29 19.68 27.57
CA MET A 1 -22.49 19.52 26.10
C MET A 1 -22.95 18.11 25.74
N LYS A 2 -23.14 17.82 24.45
CA LYS A 2 -23.30 16.46 23.89
C LYS A 2 -22.05 16.08 23.10
N CYS A 3 -21.60 14.84 23.23
CA CYS A 3 -20.55 14.26 22.39
C CYS A 3 -21.05 14.19 20.95
N ALA A 4 -20.27 14.71 20.01
CA ALA A 4 -20.62 14.72 18.59
C ALA A 4 -20.61 13.32 17.95
N CYS A 5 -19.81 12.40 18.49
CA CYS A 5 -19.70 11.03 17.97
C CYS A 5 -20.84 10.12 18.48
N CYS A 6 -21.09 10.08 19.79
CA CYS A 6 -22.03 9.11 20.39
C CYS A 6 -23.27 9.74 21.03
N GLY A 7 -23.40 11.08 21.02
CA GLY A 7 -24.55 11.80 21.57
C GLY A 7 -24.65 11.86 23.10
N LYS A 8 -23.76 11.16 23.84
CA LYS A 8 -23.74 11.16 25.32
C LYS A 8 -23.57 12.58 25.87
N ARG A 9 -24.19 12.88 27.02
CA ARG A 9 -24.00 14.16 27.71
C ARG A 9 -22.65 14.17 28.42
N VAL A 10 -21.84 15.18 28.15
CA VAL A 10 -20.49 15.36 28.72
C VAL A 10 -20.45 16.67 29.50
N ARG A 11 -19.79 16.67 30.66
CA ARG A 11 -19.52 17.90 31.42
C ARG A 11 -18.44 18.72 30.72
N GLU A 12 -18.48 20.03 30.88
CA GLU A 12 -17.57 20.94 30.18
C GLU A 12 -16.10 20.73 30.51
N ASN A 13 -15.79 20.40 31.77
CA ASN A 13 -14.45 20.10 32.25
C ASN A 13 -13.96 18.67 31.92
N GLU A 14 -14.81 17.83 31.35
CA GLU A 14 -14.51 16.43 30.98
C GLU A 14 -14.58 16.23 29.46
N ALA A 15 -14.84 17.30 28.70
CA ALA A 15 -14.99 17.24 27.26
C ALA A 15 -13.64 17.46 26.56
N TYR A 16 -13.39 16.61 25.57
CA TYR A 16 -12.28 16.77 24.63
C TYR A 16 -12.77 17.48 23.38
N VAL A 17 -11.88 18.12 22.65
CA VAL A 17 -12.17 18.79 21.38
C VAL A 17 -11.44 18.03 20.29
N GLY A 18 -12.13 17.66 19.21
CA GLY A 18 -11.48 16.96 18.09
C GLY A 18 -10.36 17.80 17.47
N ASP A 19 -9.26 17.14 17.15
CA ASP A 19 -8.04 17.77 16.65
C ASP A 19 -8.22 18.38 15.26
N ASN A 20 -7.34 19.32 14.92
CA ASN A 20 -7.30 19.96 13.60
C ASN A 20 -7.01 18.92 12.50
N GLY A 21 -7.73 19.03 11.37
CA GLY A 21 -7.60 18.10 10.25
C GLY A 21 -8.26 16.74 10.47
N THR A 22 -9.10 16.61 11.51
CA THR A 22 -9.89 15.40 11.79
C THR A 22 -11.37 15.60 11.43
N TYR A 23 -12.13 14.51 11.29
CA TYR A 23 -13.57 14.58 10.96
C TYR A 23 -14.41 15.30 12.05
N TYR A 24 -13.96 15.23 13.29
CA TYR A 24 -14.57 15.89 14.44
C TYR A 24 -13.87 17.19 14.86
N GLU A 25 -13.08 17.81 13.99
CA GLU A 25 -12.39 19.07 14.27
C GLU A 25 -13.31 20.11 14.96
N GLY A 26 -12.84 20.63 16.10
CA GLY A 26 -13.54 21.65 16.88
C GLY A 26 -14.83 21.18 17.58
N LYS A 27 -15.24 19.91 17.41
CA LYS A 27 -16.44 19.34 18.03
C LYS A 27 -16.10 18.72 19.37
N PHE A 28 -17.06 18.77 20.30
CA PHE A 28 -16.90 18.19 21.62
C PHE A 28 -17.11 16.68 21.63
N LEU A 29 -16.24 15.98 22.33
CA LEU A 29 -16.20 14.52 22.42
C LEU A 29 -16.09 14.08 23.89
N CYS A 30 -16.63 12.91 24.21
CA CYS A 30 -16.32 12.26 25.48
C CYS A 30 -14.98 11.54 25.39
N GLU A 31 -14.32 11.32 26.53
CA GLU A 31 -13.02 10.64 26.65
C GLU A 31 -12.92 9.37 25.79
N THR A 32 -13.89 8.45 25.92
CA THR A 32 -13.93 7.20 25.15
C THR A 32 -13.90 7.44 23.64
N CYS A 33 -14.71 8.35 23.12
CA CYS A 33 -14.74 8.63 21.67
C CYS A 33 -13.49 9.36 21.19
N TYR A 34 -12.76 10.02 22.10
CA TYR A 34 -11.53 10.73 21.76
C TYR A 34 -10.31 9.79 21.74
N PHE A 35 -10.18 8.90 22.72
CA PHE A 35 -9.01 8.04 22.87
C PHE A 35 -9.16 6.62 22.32
N GLU A 36 -10.37 6.07 22.26
CA GLU A 36 -10.63 4.69 21.82
C GLU A 36 -11.16 4.62 20.37
N ASP A 37 -11.10 5.73 19.63
CA ASP A 37 -11.46 5.72 18.21
C ASP A 37 -10.41 4.95 17.41
N GLU A 38 -10.87 4.15 16.45
CA GLU A 38 -9.98 3.31 15.65
C GLU A 38 -9.13 4.18 14.71
N PRO A 39 -7.81 3.93 14.59
CA PRO A 39 -6.96 4.66 13.66
C PRO A 39 -7.42 4.52 12.21
N CYS A 40 -7.54 5.66 11.54
CA CYS A 40 -7.70 5.76 10.09
C CYS A 40 -6.36 5.55 9.38
N ALA A 41 -5.27 6.06 9.96
CA ALA A 41 -3.91 5.82 9.50
C ALA A 41 -2.91 5.79 10.67
N ILE A 42 -1.77 5.16 10.44
CA ILE A 42 -0.64 5.10 11.36
C ILE A 42 0.61 5.63 10.64
N VAL A 43 1.34 6.55 11.28
CA VAL A 43 2.54 7.17 10.73
C VAL A 43 3.77 6.74 11.53
N TYR A 44 4.83 6.36 10.84
CA TYR A 44 6.15 6.09 11.40
C TYR A 44 7.15 7.08 10.80
N TYR A 45 7.63 8.02 11.61
CA TYR A 45 8.72 8.92 11.22
C TYR A 45 10.08 8.20 11.27
N LYS A 46 11.06 8.74 10.53
CA LYS A 46 12.45 8.31 10.60
C LYS A 46 12.98 8.33 12.04
N GLY A 47 13.59 7.22 12.46
CA GLY A 47 14.24 7.11 13.77
C GLY A 47 13.28 6.98 14.96
N ASP A 48 11.96 7.07 14.74
CA ASP A 48 10.97 6.96 15.80
C ASP A 48 10.58 5.49 16.02
N ASP A 49 10.67 5.07 17.28
CA ASP A 49 10.30 3.70 17.70
C ASP A 49 8.78 3.54 17.90
N GLN A 50 8.06 4.65 18.05
CA GLN A 50 6.61 4.65 18.31
C GLN A 50 5.84 5.23 17.11
N PRO A 51 4.74 4.58 16.72
CA PRO A 51 3.85 5.13 15.71
C PRO A 51 3.01 6.30 16.23
N TYR A 52 2.57 7.15 15.30
CA TYR A 52 1.63 8.23 15.54
C TYR A 52 0.31 7.91 14.84
N ALA A 53 -0.79 7.86 15.59
CA ALA A 53 -2.10 7.54 15.03
C ALA A 53 -2.87 8.79 14.57
N ILE A 54 -3.61 8.64 13.48
CA ILE A 54 -4.62 9.58 13.02
C ILE A 54 -5.96 8.85 13.02
N SER A 55 -6.91 9.31 13.83
CA SER A 55 -8.29 8.80 13.91
C SER A 55 -9.28 9.85 13.40
N HIS A 56 -10.58 9.62 13.55
CA HIS A 56 -11.58 10.63 13.22
C HIS A 56 -11.61 11.80 14.21
N THR A 57 -10.97 11.63 15.37
CA THR A 57 -11.05 12.56 16.52
C THR A 57 -9.70 13.12 16.94
N ARG A 58 -8.60 12.37 16.71
CA ARG A 58 -7.27 12.70 17.18
C ARG A 58 -6.26 12.63 16.03
N ASN A 59 -5.30 13.55 16.02
CA ASN A 59 -4.21 13.57 15.06
C ASN A 59 -2.87 13.76 15.79
N GLU A 60 -2.16 12.66 16.03
CA GLU A 60 -0.88 12.67 16.74
C GLU A 60 0.29 13.23 15.91
N THR A 61 0.06 13.52 14.62
CA THR A 61 1.12 14.02 13.72
C THR A 61 1.32 15.53 13.78
N GLU A 62 0.68 16.22 14.73
CA GLU A 62 0.68 17.69 14.84
C GLU A 62 0.22 18.41 13.55
N GLY A 63 -0.56 17.73 12.71
CA GLY A 63 -1.08 18.26 11.45
C GLY A 63 -0.18 18.04 10.23
N ASP A 64 0.95 17.35 10.37
CA ASP A 64 1.82 16.99 9.24
C ASP A 64 1.07 16.15 8.20
N PHE A 65 0.13 15.30 8.64
CA PHE A 65 -0.70 14.48 7.78
C PHE A 65 -2.19 14.66 8.09
N THR A 66 -3.00 14.52 7.04
CA THR A 66 -4.46 14.47 7.11
C THR A 66 -4.96 13.23 6.38
N VAL A 67 -6.15 12.76 6.75
CA VAL A 67 -6.77 11.56 6.18
C VAL A 67 -8.16 11.87 5.64
N GLN A 68 -8.50 11.26 4.52
CA GLN A 68 -9.82 11.40 3.90
C GLN A 68 -10.36 10.02 3.50
N TRP A 69 -11.63 9.75 3.84
CA TRP A 69 -12.30 8.54 3.36
C TRP A 69 -12.66 8.66 1.88
N HIS A 70 -12.23 7.68 1.09
CA HIS A 70 -12.59 7.51 -0.31
C HIS A 70 -13.50 6.29 -0.46
N SER A 71 -14.78 6.53 -0.76
CA SER A 71 -15.77 5.48 -0.98
C SER A 71 -15.65 4.95 -2.42
N THR A 72 -15.48 3.63 -2.55
CA THR A 72 -15.48 2.93 -3.84
C THR A 72 -16.87 2.40 -4.18
N ASP A 73 -17.67 2.08 -3.17
CA ASP A 73 -19.08 1.73 -3.27
C ASP A 73 -19.80 2.08 -1.94
N PRO A 74 -21.14 1.92 -1.82
CA PRO A 74 -21.89 2.31 -0.62
C PRO A 74 -21.41 1.70 0.70
N TRP A 75 -20.66 0.59 0.66
CA TRP A 75 -20.20 -0.16 1.83
C TRP A 75 -18.68 -0.24 1.91
N ARG A 76 -17.96 0.06 0.82
CA ARG A 76 -16.50 -0.07 0.73
C ARG A 76 -15.81 1.24 0.42
N GLY A 77 -14.58 1.30 0.88
CA GLY A 77 -13.66 2.41 0.65
C GLY A 77 -12.34 2.21 1.38
N TYR A 78 -11.50 3.22 1.29
CA TYR A 78 -10.19 3.28 1.94
C TYR A 78 -9.87 4.71 2.36
N TYR A 79 -8.96 4.88 3.31
CA TYR A 79 -8.43 6.20 3.64
C TYR A 79 -7.27 6.56 2.70
N GLU A 80 -7.32 7.77 2.18
CA GLU A 80 -6.25 8.43 1.44
C GLU A 80 -5.54 9.40 2.40
N THR A 81 -4.21 9.46 2.34
CA THR A 81 -3.39 10.34 3.17
C THR A 81 -2.89 11.54 2.35
N LYS A 82 -2.78 12.70 2.99
CA LYS A 82 -2.29 13.95 2.36
C LYS A 82 -1.39 14.71 3.31
N SER A 83 -0.40 15.40 2.76
CA SER A 83 0.51 16.27 3.52
C SER A 83 0.88 17.51 2.73
N ASP A 84 0.92 18.66 3.42
CA ASP A 84 1.45 19.91 2.88
C ASP A 84 2.97 20.03 3.06
N GLY A 85 3.55 19.33 4.05
CA GLY A 85 4.98 19.37 4.34
C GLY A 85 5.78 18.26 3.65
N TYR A 86 5.13 17.17 3.29
CA TYR A 86 5.75 16.00 2.68
C TYR A 86 5.31 15.78 1.22
N ALA A 87 6.16 15.12 0.45
CA ALA A 87 5.89 14.62 -0.89
C ALA A 87 5.80 13.09 -0.87
N LEU A 88 4.75 12.56 -1.49
CA LEU A 88 4.61 11.12 -1.73
C LEU A 88 5.62 10.68 -2.80
N VAL A 89 6.47 9.71 -2.48
CA VAL A 89 7.50 9.20 -3.39
C VAL A 89 7.31 7.74 -3.77
N ASN A 90 6.54 6.98 -3.00
CA ASN A 90 6.10 5.64 -3.37
C ASN A 90 4.76 5.32 -2.71
N THR A 91 3.93 4.52 -3.40
CA THR A 91 2.73 3.93 -2.83
C THR A 91 2.68 2.44 -3.17
N ALA A 92 2.14 1.65 -2.26
CA ALA A 92 2.01 0.21 -2.37
C ALA A 92 0.84 -0.29 -1.54
N GLU A 93 0.46 -1.55 -1.72
CA GLU A 93 -0.58 -2.17 -0.91
C GLU A 93 -0.03 -3.36 -0.13
N VAL A 94 -0.22 -3.31 1.19
CA VAL A 94 0.04 -4.44 2.07
C VAL A 94 -1.15 -5.38 2.00
N LEU A 95 -0.93 -6.55 1.42
CA LEU A 95 -1.92 -7.62 1.30
C LEU A 95 -1.56 -8.73 2.27
N ALA A 96 -2.34 -8.88 3.34
CA ALA A 96 -2.07 -9.89 4.36
C ALA A 96 -2.09 -11.30 3.74
N TYR A 97 -1.07 -12.10 4.03
CA TYR A 97 -0.90 -13.48 3.53
C TYR A 97 -0.66 -13.59 2.02
N HIS A 98 -0.34 -12.51 1.34
CA HIS A 98 0.05 -12.55 -0.08
C HIS A 98 1.58 -12.62 -0.22
N GLU A 99 2.06 -13.34 -1.23
CA GLU A 99 3.51 -13.52 -1.44
C GLU A 99 4.25 -12.18 -1.70
N SER A 100 3.54 -11.16 -2.21
CA SER A 100 4.08 -9.79 -2.38
C SER A 100 4.39 -9.07 -1.06
N GLU A 101 3.87 -9.54 0.08
CA GLU A 101 4.17 -8.98 1.40
C GLU A 101 5.67 -9.06 1.70
N LYS A 102 6.32 -10.16 1.30
CA LYS A 102 7.76 -10.36 1.47
C LYS A 102 8.55 -9.33 0.67
N MET A 103 8.17 -9.10 -0.59
CA MET A 103 8.86 -8.13 -1.45
C MET A 103 8.66 -6.69 -0.95
N LEU A 104 7.44 -6.33 -0.52
CA LEU A 104 7.20 -5.00 0.05
C LEU A 104 8.01 -4.78 1.34
N LYS A 105 8.17 -5.83 2.16
CA LYS A 105 9.04 -5.79 3.34
C LYS A 105 10.51 -5.59 2.96
N GLU A 106 11.03 -6.34 1.99
CA GLU A 106 12.41 -6.20 1.50
C GLU A 106 12.65 -4.80 0.91
N PHE A 107 11.66 -4.25 0.18
CA PHE A 107 11.68 -2.87 -0.29
C PHE A 107 11.70 -1.87 0.87
N ASP A 108 10.82 -2.01 1.87
CA ASP A 108 10.73 -1.10 3.02
C ASP A 108 12.04 -1.10 3.83
N GLU A 109 12.61 -2.27 4.09
CA GLU A 109 13.91 -2.39 4.78
C GLU A 109 15.00 -1.70 3.96
N ARG A 110 15.05 -1.97 2.65
CA ARG A 110 16.10 -1.43 1.80
C ARG A 110 16.01 0.07 1.58
N ILE A 111 14.81 0.62 1.38
CA ILE A 111 14.64 2.06 1.16
C ILE A 111 14.97 2.85 2.42
N ARG A 112 14.68 2.30 3.60
CA ARG A 112 15.06 2.92 4.87
C ARG A 112 16.57 3.02 5.03
N GLU A 113 17.31 1.95 4.73
CA GLU A 113 18.78 1.98 4.75
C GLU A 113 19.33 3.08 3.82
N LEU A 114 18.83 3.14 2.58
CA LEU A 114 19.23 4.16 1.62
C LEU A 114 18.88 5.58 2.09
N PHE A 115 17.71 5.77 2.69
CA PHE A 115 17.32 7.06 3.23
C PHE A 115 18.17 7.47 4.42
N ASP A 116 18.51 6.54 5.32
CA ASP A 116 19.40 6.79 6.44
C ASP A 116 20.83 7.12 5.98
N GLU A 117 21.38 6.36 5.02
CA GLU A 117 22.70 6.60 4.39
C GLU A 117 22.81 8.00 3.76
N HIS A 118 21.72 8.47 3.14
CA HIS A 118 21.66 9.75 2.43
C HIS A 118 21.03 10.88 3.26
N ASN A 119 20.76 10.65 4.54
CA ASN A 119 20.10 11.59 5.45
C ASN A 119 18.79 12.20 4.89
N ILE A 120 17.97 11.36 4.27
CA ILE A 120 16.61 11.70 3.83
C ILE A 120 15.69 11.57 5.04
N ASP A 121 14.83 12.57 5.26
CA ASP A 121 13.80 12.51 6.29
C ASP A 121 12.50 12.01 5.67
N TYR A 122 12.00 10.91 6.22
CA TYR A 122 10.88 10.19 5.65
C TYR A 122 9.82 9.85 6.70
N ALA A 123 8.61 9.59 6.21
CA ALA A 123 7.49 9.07 6.97
C ALA A 123 6.86 7.92 6.20
N ARG A 124 6.66 6.80 6.88
CA ARG A 124 5.91 5.65 6.35
C ARG A 124 4.50 5.73 6.91
N VAL A 125 3.49 5.76 6.05
CA VAL A 125 2.10 5.93 6.43
C VAL A 125 1.32 4.69 6.01
N PHE A 126 0.66 4.07 6.97
CA PHE A 126 -0.22 2.92 6.75
C PHE A 126 -1.66 3.35 6.90
N ALA A 127 -2.40 3.45 5.79
CA ALA A 127 -3.79 3.87 5.81
C ALA A 127 -4.74 2.68 5.70
N ARG A 128 -5.77 2.68 6.55
CA ARG A 128 -6.73 1.59 6.65
C ARG A 128 -7.67 1.56 5.44
N SER A 129 -8.20 0.38 5.13
CA SER A 129 -9.37 0.25 4.27
C SER A 129 -10.50 -0.50 4.95
N SER A 130 -11.68 -0.47 4.32
CA SER A 130 -12.80 -1.35 4.67
C SER A 130 -12.47 -2.85 4.57
N ASN A 131 -11.42 -3.23 3.84
CA ASN A 131 -10.95 -4.61 3.75
C ASN A 131 -9.82 -4.85 4.75
N VAL A 132 -10.06 -5.73 5.73
CA VAL A 132 -9.11 -6.03 6.81
C VAL A 132 -7.80 -6.64 6.30
N PHE A 133 -7.80 -7.26 5.11
CA PHE A 133 -6.60 -7.83 4.49
C PHE A 133 -5.84 -6.85 3.59
N TYR A 134 -6.26 -5.58 3.55
CA TYR A 134 -5.70 -4.56 2.67
C TYR A 134 -5.43 -3.28 3.45
N GLN A 135 -4.18 -2.82 3.40
CA GLN A 135 -3.76 -1.52 3.90
C GLN A 135 -2.90 -0.82 2.84
N ASN A 136 -3.10 0.50 2.70
CA ASN A 136 -2.21 1.31 1.87
C ASN A 136 -0.91 1.53 2.62
N TYR A 137 0.21 1.42 1.92
CA TYR A 137 1.54 1.82 2.36
C TYR A 137 1.97 3.00 1.50
N ASP A 138 2.08 4.16 2.12
CA ASP A 138 2.55 5.38 1.47
C ASP A 138 3.89 5.80 2.08
N LEU A 139 4.88 6.02 1.21
CA LEU A 139 6.19 6.51 1.60
C LEU A 139 6.32 7.99 1.24
N TYR A 140 6.49 8.80 2.26
CA TYR A 140 6.61 10.24 2.18
C TYR A 140 8.01 10.70 2.55
N VAL A 141 8.46 11.81 1.96
CA VAL A 141 9.69 12.52 2.34
C VAL A 141 9.45 14.02 2.41
N LYS A 142 10.34 14.79 3.03
CA LYS A 142 10.25 16.26 2.98
C LYS A 142 10.30 16.75 1.52
N LYS A 143 9.48 17.74 1.17
CA LYS A 143 9.27 18.18 -0.24
C LYS A 143 10.58 18.55 -0.94
N GLU A 144 11.50 19.17 -0.24
CA GLU A 144 12.83 19.56 -0.72
C GLU A 144 13.73 18.37 -1.08
N GLN A 145 13.46 17.19 -0.53
CA GLN A 145 14.23 15.95 -0.75
C GLN A 145 13.58 15.03 -1.81
N ALA A 146 12.38 15.37 -2.29
CA ALA A 146 11.55 14.50 -3.13
C ALA A 146 12.29 13.95 -4.36
N LEU A 147 13.04 14.79 -5.09
CA LEU A 147 13.74 14.36 -6.30
C LEU A 147 14.78 13.27 -6.01
N ILE A 148 15.64 13.49 -5.01
CA ILE A 148 16.70 12.54 -4.66
C ILE A 148 16.08 11.28 -4.09
N ALA A 149 15.07 11.41 -3.22
CA ALA A 149 14.34 10.29 -2.66
C ALA A 149 13.67 9.43 -3.73
N SER A 150 13.02 10.02 -4.74
CA SER A 150 12.42 9.26 -5.84
C SER A 150 13.47 8.46 -6.63
N LEU A 151 14.67 9.01 -6.84
CA LEU A 151 15.76 8.26 -7.49
C LEU A 151 16.24 7.07 -6.64
N LEU A 152 16.31 7.25 -5.32
CA LEU A 152 16.66 6.18 -4.39
C LEU A 152 15.56 5.11 -4.28
N VAL A 153 14.29 5.52 -4.38
CA VAL A 153 13.15 4.59 -4.48
C VAL A 153 13.31 3.71 -5.72
N GLU A 154 13.56 4.29 -6.89
CA GLU A 154 13.74 3.51 -8.12
C GLU A 154 14.97 2.59 -8.06
N LYS A 155 16.05 3.04 -7.41
CA LYS A 155 17.21 2.19 -7.10
C LYS A 155 16.83 1.02 -6.20
N ALA A 156 16.14 1.27 -5.09
CA ALA A 156 15.70 0.23 -4.16
C ALA A 156 14.81 -0.80 -4.85
N LYS A 157 13.83 -0.32 -5.65
CA LYS A 157 12.95 -1.18 -6.46
C LYS A 157 13.74 -2.08 -7.40
N ALA A 158 14.78 -1.57 -8.05
CA ALA A 158 15.63 -2.37 -8.93
C ALA A 158 16.48 -3.40 -8.16
N GLU A 159 16.96 -3.06 -6.96
CA GLU A 159 17.77 -3.96 -6.12
C GLU A 159 16.96 -5.13 -5.54
N VAL A 160 15.68 -4.92 -5.22
CA VAL A 160 14.80 -5.95 -4.63
C VAL A 160 13.80 -6.57 -5.62
N ASP A 161 13.95 -6.26 -6.91
CA ASP A 161 13.05 -6.72 -7.98
C ASP A 161 11.57 -6.41 -7.69
N TYR A 162 11.32 -5.19 -7.20
CA TYR A 162 10.00 -4.74 -6.73
C TYR A 162 8.94 -4.71 -7.83
N ASN A 163 9.37 -4.39 -9.05
CA ASN A 163 8.47 -4.36 -10.21
C ASN A 163 8.36 -5.74 -10.89
N ASN A 164 8.76 -6.82 -10.22
CA ASN A 164 8.66 -8.16 -10.82
C ASN A 164 7.20 -8.46 -11.16
N PRO A 165 6.88 -8.72 -12.44
CA PRO A 165 5.53 -9.05 -12.89
C PRO A 165 4.91 -10.27 -12.20
N LYS A 166 5.73 -11.15 -11.61
CA LYS A 166 5.29 -12.26 -10.75
C LYS A 166 4.47 -11.78 -9.54
N TRP A 167 4.75 -10.59 -9.05
CA TRP A 167 4.19 -10.05 -7.82
C TRP A 167 3.33 -8.80 -8.04
N TYR A 168 3.50 -8.15 -9.20
CA TYR A 168 2.85 -6.90 -9.57
C TYR A 168 1.51 -7.15 -10.28
N LYS A 169 0.44 -6.47 -9.86
CA LYS A 169 -0.94 -6.69 -10.33
C LYS A 169 -1.30 -6.13 -11.71
N ASN A 170 -0.39 -5.48 -12.42
CA ASN A 170 -0.70 -5.07 -13.79
C ASN A 170 -0.66 -6.29 -14.70
N ILE A 171 -1.72 -6.47 -15.49
CA ILE A 171 -1.89 -7.55 -16.47
C ILE A 171 -0.60 -7.69 -17.29
N VAL A 172 0.13 -8.78 -17.07
CA VAL A 172 1.39 -9.07 -17.77
C VAL A 172 1.08 -9.74 -19.10
N PHE A 173 0.05 -10.60 -19.10
CA PHE A 173 -0.45 -11.29 -20.27
C PHE A 173 -1.93 -10.98 -20.48
N TYR A 174 -2.31 -10.60 -21.69
CA TYR A 174 -3.72 -10.50 -22.06
C TYR A 174 -4.41 -11.86 -21.85
N GLU A 175 -5.71 -11.84 -21.52
CA GLU A 175 -6.51 -13.06 -21.27
C GLU A 175 -6.41 -14.08 -22.42
N GLU A 176 -6.36 -13.60 -23.67
CA GLU A 176 -6.14 -14.43 -24.86
C GLU A 176 -4.79 -15.17 -24.83
N ALA A 177 -3.73 -14.50 -24.36
CA ALA A 177 -2.40 -15.08 -24.24
C ALA A 177 -2.35 -16.10 -23.09
N LEU A 178 -3.00 -15.83 -21.95
CA LEU A 178 -3.12 -16.79 -20.85
C LEU A 178 -3.88 -18.06 -21.27
N ASN A 179 -5.02 -17.90 -21.95
CA ASN A 179 -5.78 -19.03 -22.47
C ASN A 179 -4.94 -19.86 -23.46
N LYS A 180 -4.16 -19.19 -24.32
CA LYS A 180 -3.28 -19.89 -25.26
C LYS A 180 -2.14 -20.63 -24.55
N LEU A 181 -1.56 -20.05 -23.51
CA LEU A 181 -0.55 -20.72 -22.69
C LEU A 181 -1.15 -21.93 -21.95
N ALA A 182 -2.36 -21.82 -21.42
CA ALA A 182 -3.07 -22.93 -20.78
C ALA A 182 -3.37 -24.08 -21.75
N GLU A 183 -3.73 -23.79 -23.00
CA GLU A 183 -3.89 -24.80 -24.06
C GLU A 183 -2.57 -25.49 -24.42
N LEU A 184 -1.47 -24.73 -24.50
CA LEU A 184 -0.16 -25.26 -24.88
C LEU A 184 0.50 -26.07 -23.76
N PHE A 185 0.17 -25.77 -22.50
CA PHE A 185 0.73 -26.43 -21.31
C PHE A 185 -0.38 -26.91 -20.35
N PRO A 186 -1.24 -27.85 -20.79
CA PRO A 186 -2.37 -28.32 -19.98
C PRO A 186 -1.92 -28.97 -18.67
N GLU A 187 -0.70 -29.53 -18.63
CA GLU A 187 -0.09 -30.11 -17.44
C GLU A 187 0.23 -29.08 -16.34
N ARG A 188 0.30 -27.79 -16.70
CA ARG A 188 0.68 -26.71 -15.77
C ARG A 188 -0.51 -25.95 -15.18
N GLN A 189 -1.73 -26.19 -15.67
CA GLN A 189 -2.98 -25.59 -15.15
C GLN A 189 -2.91 -24.06 -14.98
N ILE A 190 -2.39 -23.36 -15.98
CA ILE A 190 -2.18 -21.90 -15.97
C ILE A 190 -3.53 -21.19 -15.87
N LYS A 191 -3.70 -20.33 -14.84
CA LYS A 191 -4.92 -19.54 -14.61
C LYS A 191 -4.64 -18.05 -14.39
N THR A 192 -3.42 -17.72 -14.00
CA THR A 192 -3.01 -16.36 -13.60
C THR A 192 -1.72 -15.95 -14.30
N ASP A 193 -1.44 -14.64 -14.33
CA ASP A 193 -0.16 -14.10 -14.82
C ASP A 193 1.04 -14.69 -14.08
N TYR A 194 0.87 -15.02 -12.79
CA TYR A 194 1.89 -15.71 -11.99
C TYR A 194 2.24 -17.09 -12.55
N ASP A 195 1.22 -17.89 -12.91
CA ASP A 195 1.43 -19.24 -13.46
C ASP A 195 2.17 -19.17 -14.79
N ALA A 196 1.83 -18.18 -15.63
CA ALA A 196 2.51 -17.91 -16.88
C ALA A 196 3.96 -17.46 -16.66
N ALA A 197 4.20 -16.53 -15.73
CA ALA A 197 5.55 -16.06 -15.39
C ALA A 197 6.43 -17.21 -14.87
N LYS A 198 5.88 -18.08 -14.01
CA LYS A 198 6.58 -19.25 -13.48
C LYS A 198 6.92 -20.26 -14.57
N LEU A 199 6.03 -20.48 -15.55
CA LEU A 199 6.34 -21.32 -16.72
C LEU A 199 7.55 -20.79 -17.48
N ILE A 200 7.60 -19.48 -17.74
CA ILE A 200 8.72 -18.86 -18.46
C ILE A 200 10.01 -18.93 -17.64
N GLU A 201 9.94 -18.72 -16.32
CA GLU A 201 11.08 -18.86 -15.41
C GLU A 201 11.65 -20.28 -15.42
N GLU A 202 10.79 -21.30 -15.37
CA GLU A 202 11.21 -22.72 -15.41
C GLU A 202 11.80 -23.14 -16.76
N LEU A 203 11.27 -22.61 -17.87
CA LEU A 203 11.78 -22.88 -19.21
C LEU A 203 13.07 -22.09 -19.51
N GLY A 204 13.32 -21.00 -18.78
CA GLY A 204 14.51 -20.17 -18.90
C GLY A 204 14.76 -19.71 -20.35
N ASN A 205 15.99 -19.89 -20.83
CA ASN A 205 16.39 -19.48 -22.18
C ASN A 205 15.69 -20.27 -23.30
N ASP A 206 15.12 -21.44 -22.99
CA ASP A 206 14.44 -22.29 -23.96
C ASP A 206 12.94 -22.00 -24.09
N ALA A 207 12.41 -21.05 -23.30
CA ALA A 207 11.00 -20.72 -23.29
C ALA A 207 10.43 -20.43 -24.68
N VAL A 208 11.14 -19.63 -25.48
CA VAL A 208 10.71 -19.28 -26.85
C VAL A 208 10.74 -20.49 -27.78
N ASN A 209 11.77 -21.34 -27.67
CA ASN A 209 11.92 -22.52 -28.52
C ASN A 209 10.82 -23.55 -28.23
N GLU A 210 10.51 -23.80 -26.96
CA GLU A 210 9.48 -24.74 -26.54
C GLU A 210 8.08 -24.23 -26.91
N LEU A 211 7.80 -22.94 -26.73
CA LEU A 211 6.56 -22.31 -27.19
C LEU A 211 6.38 -22.45 -28.71
N GLN A 212 7.43 -22.18 -29.49
CA GLN A 212 7.39 -22.32 -30.94
C GLN A 212 7.19 -23.76 -31.40
N LYS A 213 7.79 -24.73 -30.70
CA LYS A 213 7.62 -26.15 -30.98
C LYS A 213 6.17 -26.58 -30.76
N ARG A 214 5.59 -26.30 -29.59
CA ARG A 214 4.20 -26.66 -29.27
C ARG A 214 3.18 -25.94 -30.15
N LEU A 215 3.44 -24.68 -30.53
CA LEU A 215 2.62 -23.95 -31.50
C LEU A 215 2.64 -24.58 -32.91
N LYS A 216 3.72 -25.25 -33.30
CA LYS A 216 3.81 -25.97 -34.58
C LYS A 216 3.09 -27.33 -34.49
N GLU A 217 3.23 -28.02 -33.37
CA GLU A 217 2.57 -29.32 -33.12
C GLU A 217 1.04 -29.15 -33.06
N GLY A 218 0.54 -28.13 -32.36
CA GLY A 218 -0.90 -27.84 -32.27
C GLY A 218 -1.56 -27.35 -33.58
N LYS A 219 -0.77 -26.95 -34.59
CA LYS A 219 -1.29 -26.61 -35.94
C LYS A 219 -1.45 -27.83 -36.85
N HIS A 220 -0.89 -28.98 -36.49
CA HIS A 220 -1.00 -30.22 -37.26
C HIS A 220 -2.15 -31.12 -36.82
N GLU A 221 -2.80 -30.82 -35.70
CA GLU A 221 -3.94 -31.56 -35.14
C GLU A 221 -5.31 -30.87 -35.33
N SER A 222 -5.34 -29.70 -35.99
CA SER A 222 -6.55 -28.92 -36.33
C SER A 222 -6.91 -29.01 -37.81
#